data_AF-A0A523ZY91-F1
#
_entry.id   AF-A0A523ZY91-F1
#
_cell.length_a   1.000
_cell.length_b   1.000
_cell.length_c   1.000
_cell.angle_alpha   90.00
_cell.angle_beta   90.00
_cell.angle_gamma   90.00
#
_symmetry.space_group_name_H-M   'P 1'
#
loop_
_entity.id
_entity.type
_entity.pdbx_description
1 polymer ?
#
loop_
_entity_poly.entity_id
_entity_poly.type
_entity_poly.pdbx_seq_one_letter_code
_entity_poly.pdbx_strand_id
1 'polypeptide(L)'
;MRRQRRETDLGDGWKEYLKYFAFFVVIAVVAFGGINVLKVSLKTKYPVMVVVSQSMVPTLGVGDFIIVGQVRDFDEVVAEPQPDGDILVFLKPWTSNEYIVHRAIDKTPVGGGWSFVTKGDNNAVMDSRPVPESNVMGRVIGSIPLLGYFPMFIKTSRGLITVVGMMAIVFFADTLMPDKREERTGGRFPWLTLIPFIIAPLIILLFSAMPNNRMDLELVALALWYIGCLVAPLAFDDDDMGLMFWLYHFVLIMIPLGCDLVWWMTGITPSTWWDTKGSTVPITFLLQRETPMFAEAFKQFAILILPGCALFLIIPALKRWGVEPLNGLSRRIRGATV
;
A
#
# COMPACT_ATOMS: atom_id res chain seq x y z
N MET A 1 26.78 41.47 -8.58
CA MET A 1 26.80 40.32 -7.65
C MET A 1 25.52 39.49 -7.66
N ARG A 2 24.29 40.05 -7.60
CA ARG A 2 23.03 39.27 -7.69
C ARG A 2 22.78 38.53 -9.02
N ARG A 3 23.28 39.07 -10.14
CA ARG A 3 23.09 38.48 -11.50
C ARG A 3 24.00 37.27 -11.74
N GLN A 4 25.25 37.34 -11.31
CA GLN A 4 26.22 36.24 -11.35
C GLN A 4 25.82 35.05 -10.46
N ARG A 5 25.16 35.32 -9.32
CA ARG A 5 24.67 34.26 -8.41
C ARG A 5 23.49 33.46 -8.99
N ARG A 6 22.68 34.07 -9.87
CA ARG A 6 21.59 33.39 -10.61
C ARG A 6 22.11 32.52 -11.76
N GLU A 7 23.20 32.91 -12.42
CA GLU A 7 23.79 32.13 -13.52
C GLU A 7 24.51 30.87 -13.02
N THR A 8 25.11 30.90 -11.82
CA THR A 8 25.69 29.70 -11.18
C THR A 8 24.63 28.70 -10.71
N ASP A 9 23.44 29.17 -10.30
CA ASP A 9 22.33 28.33 -9.82
C ASP A 9 21.70 27.47 -10.95
N LEU A 10 21.61 28.04 -12.16
CA LEU A 10 21.10 27.34 -13.35
C LEU A 10 22.02 26.21 -13.83
N GLY A 11 23.34 26.34 -13.64
CA GLY A 11 24.32 25.33 -14.02
C GLY A 11 24.39 24.13 -13.08
N ASP A 12 24.00 24.31 -11.81
CA ASP A 12 23.98 23.24 -10.82
C ASP A 12 22.64 22.49 -10.74
N GLY A 13 21.53 23.14 -11.13
CA GLY A 13 20.20 22.49 -11.18
C GLY A 13 20.16 21.23 -12.05
N TRP A 14 20.86 21.21 -13.20
CA TRP A 14 20.94 20.03 -14.06
C TRP A 14 21.62 18.83 -13.37
N LYS A 15 22.65 19.08 -12.55
CA LYS A 15 23.31 18.02 -11.77
C LYS A 15 22.37 17.45 -10.71
N GLU A 16 21.49 18.27 -10.16
CA GLU A 16 20.47 17.82 -9.21
C GLU A 16 19.41 16.95 -9.88
N TYR A 17 18.87 17.38 -11.03
CA TYR A 17 17.97 16.56 -11.83
C TYR A 17 18.60 15.22 -12.26
N LEU A 18 19.89 15.22 -12.61
CA LEU A 18 20.64 14.00 -12.92
C LEU A 18 20.77 13.07 -11.70
N LYS A 19 20.98 13.60 -10.50
CA LYS A 19 21.01 12.79 -9.27
C LYS A 19 19.66 12.14 -9.00
N TYR A 20 18.57 12.90 -9.10
CA TYR A 20 17.21 12.35 -8.94
C TYR A 20 16.92 11.29 -10.00
N PHE A 21 17.22 11.57 -11.27
CA PHE A 21 17.04 10.61 -12.35
C PHE A 21 17.85 9.34 -12.12
N ALA A 22 19.14 9.44 -11.77
CA ALA A 22 19.99 8.30 -11.46
C ALA A 22 19.44 7.49 -10.27
N PHE A 23 18.96 8.16 -9.21
CA PHE A 23 18.33 7.52 -8.06
C PHE A 23 17.07 6.73 -8.46
N PHE A 24 16.18 7.32 -9.27
CA PHE A 24 15.00 6.63 -9.80
C PHE A 24 15.38 5.44 -10.69
N VAL A 25 16.41 5.58 -11.53
CA VAL A 25 16.94 4.47 -12.35
C VAL A 25 17.46 3.35 -11.46
N VAL A 26 18.23 3.66 -10.41
CA VAL A 26 18.72 2.66 -9.44
C VAL A 26 17.56 1.95 -8.76
N ILE A 27 16.54 2.68 -8.27
CA ILE A 27 15.34 2.07 -7.67
C ILE A 27 14.63 1.16 -8.67
N ALA A 28 14.44 1.61 -9.91
CA ALA A 28 13.80 0.81 -10.94
C ALA A 28 14.60 -0.47 -11.22
N VAL A 29 15.92 -0.36 -11.39
CA VAL A 29 16.80 -1.52 -11.61
C VAL A 29 16.75 -2.48 -10.42
N VAL A 30 16.75 -1.98 -9.18
CA VAL A 30 16.63 -2.82 -7.98
C VAL A 30 15.26 -3.49 -7.91
N ALA A 31 14.18 -2.79 -8.22
CA ALA A 31 12.82 -3.34 -8.21
C ALA A 31 12.64 -4.41 -9.30
N PHE A 32 13.00 -4.10 -10.56
CA PHE A 32 12.94 -5.06 -11.67
C PHE A 32 13.91 -6.22 -11.47
N GLY A 33 15.15 -5.94 -11.05
CA GLY A 33 16.16 -6.94 -10.74
C GLY A 33 15.70 -7.86 -9.60
N GLY A 34 15.17 -7.29 -8.51
CA GLY A 34 14.64 -8.02 -7.37
C GLY A 34 13.50 -8.97 -7.75
N ILE A 35 12.55 -8.53 -8.59
CA ILE A 35 11.48 -9.41 -9.10
C ILE A 35 12.06 -10.57 -9.93
N ASN A 36 13.07 -10.31 -10.78
CA ASN A 36 13.71 -11.37 -11.57
C ASN A 36 14.50 -12.35 -10.70
N VAL A 37 15.20 -11.86 -9.68
CA VAL A 37 15.86 -12.70 -8.67
C VAL A 37 14.81 -13.58 -7.96
N LEU A 38 13.68 -13.00 -7.54
CA LEU A 38 12.59 -13.77 -6.93
C LEU A 38 12.04 -14.86 -7.86
N LYS A 39 11.82 -14.56 -9.15
CA LYS A 39 11.37 -15.55 -10.15
C LYS A 39 12.32 -16.75 -10.24
N VAL A 40 13.62 -16.48 -10.28
CA VAL A 40 14.66 -17.53 -10.38
C VAL A 40 14.76 -18.31 -9.08
N SER A 41 14.81 -17.62 -7.94
CA SER A 41 14.96 -18.24 -6.61
C SER A 41 13.76 -19.11 -6.23
N LEU A 42 12.54 -18.62 -6.49
CA LEU A 42 11.29 -19.32 -6.19
C LEU A 42 10.82 -20.24 -7.33
N LYS A 43 11.52 -20.22 -8.47
CA LYS A 43 11.26 -21.03 -9.67
C LYS A 43 9.81 -20.98 -10.15
N THR A 44 9.18 -19.81 -10.04
CA THR A 44 7.81 -19.59 -10.51
C THR A 44 7.73 -18.36 -11.40
N LYS A 45 6.76 -18.37 -12.31
CA LYS A 45 6.49 -17.24 -13.22
C LYS A 45 5.95 -16.03 -12.47
N TYR A 46 5.19 -16.27 -11.39
CA TYR A 46 4.53 -15.25 -10.58
C TYR A 46 4.94 -15.41 -9.11
N PRO A 47 6.18 -15.02 -8.73
CA PRO A 47 6.68 -15.17 -7.35
C PRO A 47 5.92 -14.32 -6.33
N VAL A 48 5.13 -13.39 -6.84
CA VAL A 48 4.39 -12.40 -6.10
C VAL A 48 3.03 -12.23 -6.75
N MET A 49 1.98 -12.31 -5.93
CA MET A 49 0.61 -12.01 -6.34
C MET A 49 -0.11 -11.24 -5.23
N VAL A 50 -1.24 -10.64 -5.57
CA VAL A 50 -2.07 -9.91 -4.59
C VAL A 50 -3.40 -10.62 -4.43
N VAL A 51 -3.83 -10.82 -3.18
CA VAL A 51 -5.15 -11.35 -2.83
C VAL A 51 -6.19 -10.26 -3.03
N VAL A 52 -7.20 -10.53 -3.87
CA VAL A 52 -8.19 -9.50 -4.25
C VAL A 52 -9.61 -9.79 -3.73
N SER A 53 -9.84 -10.97 -3.16
CA SER A 53 -11.14 -11.38 -2.62
C SER A 53 -11.04 -11.87 -1.18
N GLN A 54 -12.17 -11.87 -0.47
CA GLN A 54 -12.27 -12.29 0.93
C GLN A 54 -12.30 -13.80 1.17
N SER A 55 -12.15 -14.64 0.13
CA SER A 55 -12.34 -16.10 0.23
C SER A 55 -11.33 -16.81 1.13
N MET A 56 -10.17 -16.19 1.40
CA MET A 56 -9.11 -16.75 2.24
C MET A 56 -9.01 -16.10 3.63
N VAL A 57 -9.91 -15.18 3.97
CA VAL A 57 -9.98 -14.58 5.32
C VAL A 57 -10.36 -15.67 6.33
N PRO A 58 -9.76 -15.73 7.53
CA PRO A 58 -8.77 -14.81 8.09
C PRO A 58 -7.30 -15.14 7.77
N THR A 59 -7.02 -16.27 7.11
CA THR A 59 -5.63 -16.71 6.87
C THR A 59 -4.86 -15.78 5.95
N LEU A 60 -5.47 -15.32 4.86
CA LEU A 60 -4.95 -14.29 3.98
C LEU A 60 -5.94 -13.12 3.92
N GLY A 61 -5.47 -11.93 4.25
CA GLY A 61 -6.25 -10.70 4.18
C GLY A 61 -6.47 -10.25 2.73
N VAL A 62 -7.54 -9.48 2.51
CA VAL A 62 -7.74 -8.80 1.23
C VAL A 62 -6.64 -7.75 1.08
N GLY A 63 -6.03 -7.67 -0.10
CA GLY A 63 -4.88 -6.80 -0.36
C GLY A 63 -3.55 -7.32 0.19
N ASP A 64 -3.50 -8.52 0.77
CA ASP A 64 -2.24 -9.15 1.14
C ASP A 64 -1.39 -9.43 -0.10
N PHE A 65 -0.10 -9.21 0.07
CA PHE A 65 0.92 -9.54 -0.91
C PHE A 65 1.44 -10.93 -0.60
N ILE A 66 1.13 -11.91 -1.45
CA ILE A 66 1.53 -13.31 -1.25
C ILE A 66 2.80 -13.64 -2.02
N ILE A 67 3.68 -14.39 -1.38
CA ILE A 67 4.89 -14.94 -1.96
C ILE A 67 4.59 -16.38 -2.38
N VAL A 68 4.80 -16.66 -3.66
CA VAL A 68 4.47 -17.96 -4.27
C VAL A 68 5.75 -18.70 -4.60
N GLY A 69 5.89 -19.92 -4.10
CA GLY A 69 6.98 -20.84 -4.41
C GLY A 69 6.53 -21.96 -5.34
N GLN A 70 7.46 -22.49 -6.15
CA GLN A 70 7.21 -23.68 -6.95
C GLN A 70 6.91 -24.90 -6.07
N VAL A 71 5.94 -25.72 -6.48
CA VAL A 71 5.78 -27.09 -5.99
C VAL A 71 6.66 -28.01 -6.85
N ARG A 72 7.71 -28.59 -6.24
CA ARG A 72 8.66 -29.47 -6.97
C ARG A 72 8.16 -30.90 -7.06
N ASP A 73 7.56 -31.35 -5.97
CA ASP A 73 6.96 -32.66 -5.82
C ASP A 73 5.56 -32.47 -5.24
N PHE A 74 4.55 -32.96 -5.96
CA PHE A 74 3.16 -32.88 -5.53
C PHE A 74 2.81 -33.91 -4.44
N ASP A 75 3.68 -34.91 -4.23
CA ASP A 75 3.59 -35.82 -3.09
C ASP A 75 3.78 -35.07 -1.76
N GLU A 76 4.59 -34.01 -1.72
CA GLU A 76 4.86 -33.18 -0.55
C GLU A 76 3.74 -32.17 -0.22
N VAL A 77 2.76 -31.99 -1.11
CA VAL A 77 1.64 -31.07 -0.85
C VAL A 77 0.76 -31.65 0.25
N VAL A 78 0.64 -30.93 1.35
CA VAL A 78 -0.26 -31.29 2.45
C VAL A 78 -1.68 -30.88 2.06
N ALA A 79 -2.60 -31.83 2.01
CA ALA A 79 -3.99 -31.58 1.67
C ALA A 79 -4.86 -31.92 2.88
N GLU A 80 -5.19 -30.90 3.67
CA GLU A 80 -5.91 -31.01 4.93
C GLU A 80 -6.75 -29.74 5.16
N PRO A 81 -7.83 -29.80 5.95
CA PRO A 81 -8.54 -28.61 6.38
C PRO A 81 -7.64 -27.61 7.12
N GLN A 82 -8.14 -26.39 7.31
CA GLN A 82 -7.46 -25.37 8.10
C GLN A 82 -7.17 -25.90 9.52
N PRO A 83 -5.96 -25.65 10.08
CA PRO A 83 -4.90 -24.77 9.56
C PRO A 83 -3.81 -25.43 8.71
N ASP A 84 -3.85 -26.76 8.55
CA ASP A 84 -2.65 -27.55 8.20
C ASP A 84 -2.41 -27.73 6.69
N GLY A 85 -3.46 -27.64 5.86
CA GLY A 85 -3.32 -27.82 4.40
C GLY A 85 -2.55 -26.71 3.70
N ASP A 86 -1.79 -27.05 2.66
CA ASP A 86 -1.08 -26.09 1.82
C ASP A 86 -2.07 -25.19 1.06
N ILE A 87 -1.70 -23.91 0.90
CA ILE A 87 -2.47 -22.95 0.09
C ILE A 87 -1.88 -22.93 -1.31
N LEU A 88 -2.67 -23.37 -2.29
CA LEU A 88 -2.27 -23.48 -3.67
C LEU A 88 -2.71 -22.26 -4.47
N VAL A 89 -1.85 -21.81 -5.38
CA VAL A 89 -2.19 -20.85 -6.43
C VAL A 89 -2.31 -21.61 -7.74
N PHE A 90 -3.47 -21.56 -8.38
CA PHE A 90 -3.74 -22.33 -9.58
C PHE A 90 -4.56 -21.54 -10.61
N LEU A 91 -4.44 -21.94 -11.87
CA LEU A 91 -5.29 -21.43 -12.94
C LEU A 91 -6.62 -22.19 -12.92
N LYS A 92 -7.72 -21.44 -12.87
CA LYS A 92 -9.08 -22.00 -12.86
C LYS A 92 -9.26 -23.01 -14.00
N PRO A 93 -9.50 -24.31 -13.72
CA PRO A 93 -9.44 -25.34 -14.76
C PRO A 93 -10.40 -25.19 -15.93
N TRP A 94 -11.44 -24.34 -15.80
CA TRP A 94 -12.45 -24.09 -16.84
C TRP A 94 -12.42 -22.69 -17.44
N THR A 95 -11.47 -21.84 -17.03
CA THR A 95 -11.28 -20.49 -17.60
C THR A 95 -9.79 -20.19 -17.72
N SER A 96 -9.34 -19.79 -18.90
CA SER A 96 -7.90 -19.66 -19.22
C SER A 96 -7.19 -18.43 -18.63
N ASN A 97 -7.83 -17.63 -17.79
CA ASN A 97 -7.24 -16.36 -17.34
C ASN A 97 -7.64 -15.92 -15.92
N GLU A 98 -8.04 -16.85 -15.06
CA GLU A 98 -8.44 -16.55 -13.69
C GLU A 98 -7.56 -17.32 -12.71
N TYR A 99 -6.80 -16.60 -11.88
CA TYR A 99 -5.99 -17.21 -10.83
C TYR A 99 -6.79 -17.31 -9.54
N ILE A 100 -6.76 -18.51 -8.94
CA ILE A 100 -7.39 -18.81 -7.68
C ILE A 100 -6.33 -19.17 -6.65
N VAL A 101 -6.42 -18.58 -5.46
CA VAL A 101 -5.66 -18.99 -4.28
C VAL A 101 -6.61 -19.62 -3.27
N HIS A 102 -6.51 -20.92 -3.02
CA HIS A 102 -7.35 -21.65 -2.05
C HIS A 102 -6.55 -22.78 -1.38
N ARG A 103 -7.01 -23.24 -0.22
CA ARG A 103 -6.37 -24.34 0.52
C ARG A 103 -6.69 -25.68 -0.10
N ALA A 104 -5.69 -26.55 -0.25
CA ALA A 104 -5.90 -27.95 -0.58
C ALA A 104 -6.44 -28.67 0.66
N ILE A 105 -7.64 -29.23 0.55
CA ILE A 105 -8.30 -29.94 1.65
C ILE A 105 -8.33 -31.46 1.44
N ASP A 106 -8.11 -31.91 0.22
CA ASP A 106 -7.98 -33.32 -0.13
C ASP A 106 -7.16 -33.46 -1.43
N LYS A 107 -6.53 -34.61 -1.66
CA LYS A 107 -5.80 -34.93 -2.90
C LYS A 107 -5.98 -36.39 -3.28
N THR A 108 -6.18 -36.63 -4.58
CA THR A 108 -6.40 -37.98 -5.13
C THR A 108 -5.47 -38.24 -6.31
N PRO A 109 -4.92 -39.47 -6.44
CA PRO A 109 -4.09 -39.82 -7.58
C PRO A 109 -4.96 -40.02 -8.83
N VAL A 110 -4.65 -39.31 -9.91
CA VAL A 110 -5.38 -39.38 -11.20
C VAL A 110 -4.38 -39.34 -12.35
N GLY A 111 -4.40 -40.37 -13.21
CA GLY A 111 -3.62 -40.38 -14.45
C GLY A 111 -2.09 -40.33 -14.28
N GLY A 112 -1.58 -40.79 -13.13
CA GLY A 112 -0.14 -40.74 -12.82
C GLY A 112 0.34 -39.42 -12.19
N GLY A 113 -0.58 -38.49 -11.88
CA GLY A 113 -0.32 -37.29 -11.08
C GLY A 113 -1.40 -37.08 -10.01
N TRP A 114 -1.46 -35.89 -9.44
CA TRP A 114 -2.40 -35.51 -8.38
C TRP A 114 -3.53 -34.61 -8.87
N SER A 115 -4.68 -34.78 -8.23
CA SER A 115 -5.85 -33.92 -8.36
C SER A 115 -6.29 -33.45 -6.98
N PHE A 116 -6.38 -32.13 -6.79
CA PHE A 116 -6.62 -31.49 -5.51
C PHE A 116 -8.06 -31.03 -5.37
N VAL A 117 -8.70 -31.32 -4.25
CA VAL A 117 -9.93 -30.63 -3.83
C VAL A 117 -9.50 -29.39 -3.06
N THR A 118 -9.94 -28.22 -3.50
CA THR A 118 -9.59 -26.94 -2.89
C THR A 118 -10.78 -26.26 -2.26
N LYS A 119 -10.53 -25.41 -1.26
CA LYS A 119 -11.55 -24.61 -0.59
C LYS A 119 -10.95 -23.30 -0.11
N GLY A 120 -11.66 -22.18 -0.33
CA GLY A 120 -11.35 -20.93 0.34
C GLY A 120 -11.69 -21.03 1.84
N ASP A 121 -10.79 -20.61 2.72
CA ASP A 121 -10.99 -20.71 4.18
C ASP A 121 -12.30 -20.04 4.64
N ASN A 122 -12.74 -18.98 3.97
CA ASN A 122 -13.99 -18.25 4.24
C ASN A 122 -15.20 -18.76 3.43
N ASN A 123 -15.03 -19.76 2.57
CA ASN A 123 -16.13 -20.27 1.75
C ASN A 123 -16.93 -21.32 2.53
N ALA A 124 -18.25 -21.34 2.38
CA ALA A 124 -19.11 -22.33 3.03
C ALA A 124 -18.91 -23.76 2.48
N VAL A 125 -18.59 -23.85 1.19
CA VAL A 125 -18.43 -25.12 0.46
C VAL A 125 -17.08 -25.18 -0.24
N MET A 126 -16.63 -26.39 -0.54
CA MET A 126 -15.44 -26.63 -1.38
C MET A 126 -15.65 -26.16 -2.82
N ASP A 127 -14.56 -25.96 -3.53
CA ASP A 127 -14.61 -25.58 -4.94
C ASP A 127 -15.26 -26.68 -5.77
N SER A 128 -16.10 -26.26 -6.72
CA SER A 128 -16.99 -27.17 -7.46
C SER A 128 -16.28 -28.25 -8.30
N ARG A 129 -15.00 -28.08 -8.61
CA ARG A 129 -14.24 -29.06 -9.41
C ARG A 129 -12.83 -29.21 -8.86
N PRO A 130 -12.30 -30.44 -8.84
CA PRO A 130 -10.90 -30.67 -8.51
C PRO A 130 -9.94 -29.96 -9.47
N VAL A 131 -8.75 -29.66 -8.96
CA VAL A 131 -7.67 -28.97 -9.66
C VAL A 131 -6.58 -29.98 -9.98
N PRO A 132 -6.32 -30.30 -11.25
CA PRO A 132 -5.21 -31.16 -11.61
C PRO A 132 -3.87 -30.45 -11.32
N GLU A 133 -2.84 -31.21 -10.97
CA GLU A 133 -1.50 -30.67 -10.67
C GLU A 133 -0.93 -29.78 -11.80
N SER A 134 -1.29 -30.06 -13.07
CA SER A 134 -0.90 -29.27 -14.24
C SER A 134 -1.39 -27.81 -14.20
N ASN A 135 -2.44 -27.55 -13.42
CA ASN A 135 -3.02 -26.22 -13.25
C ASN A 135 -2.45 -25.47 -12.05
N VAL A 136 -1.69 -26.14 -11.19
CA VAL A 136 -1.07 -25.53 -10.02
C VAL A 136 0.17 -24.74 -10.46
N MET A 137 0.16 -23.44 -10.17
CA MET A 137 1.26 -22.52 -10.50
C MET A 137 2.30 -22.44 -9.37
N GLY A 138 1.90 -22.81 -8.15
CA GLY A 138 2.76 -22.83 -6.98
C GLY A 138 1.95 -22.91 -5.68
N ARG A 139 2.65 -22.84 -4.55
CA ARG A 139 2.06 -22.74 -3.20
C ARG A 139 2.48 -21.44 -2.52
N VAL A 140 1.62 -20.93 -1.64
CA VAL A 140 1.92 -19.74 -0.84
C VAL A 140 2.91 -20.13 0.26
N ILE A 141 4.03 -19.40 0.35
CA ILE A 141 5.08 -19.62 1.35
C ILE A 141 5.19 -18.48 2.38
N GLY A 142 4.45 -17.39 2.15
CA GLY A 142 4.40 -16.25 3.05
C GLY A 142 3.49 -15.16 2.51
N SER A 143 3.12 -14.21 3.38
CA SER A 143 2.32 -13.04 3.02
C SER A 143 2.79 -11.79 3.76
N ILE A 144 2.60 -10.63 3.15
CA ILE A 144 2.80 -9.33 3.77
C ILE A 144 1.45 -8.60 3.78
N PRO A 145 0.91 -8.27 4.97
CA PRO A 145 -0.41 -7.64 5.06
C PRO A 145 -0.48 -6.28 4.37
N LEU A 146 -1.62 -6.00 3.73
CA LEU A 146 -1.99 -4.73 3.07
C LEU A 146 -1.10 -4.25 1.91
N LEU A 147 0.13 -4.73 1.77
CA LEU A 147 1.11 -4.19 0.83
C LEU A 147 0.65 -4.27 -0.63
N GLY A 148 -0.25 -5.21 -0.95
CA GLY A 148 -0.84 -5.36 -2.28
C GLY A 148 -1.84 -4.27 -2.64
N TYR A 149 -2.41 -3.52 -1.70
CA TYR A 149 -3.33 -2.42 -2.01
C TYR A 149 -2.67 -1.30 -2.80
N PHE A 150 -1.41 -0.95 -2.50
CA PHE A 150 -0.72 0.12 -3.22
C PHE A 150 -0.65 -0.13 -4.74
N PRO A 151 -0.07 -1.26 -5.23
CA PRO A 151 -0.04 -1.53 -6.67
C PRO A 151 -1.44 -1.70 -7.26
N MET A 152 -2.46 -2.16 -6.52
CA MET A 152 -3.83 -2.23 -7.02
C MET A 152 -4.48 -0.85 -7.16
N PHE A 153 -4.24 0.05 -6.21
CA PHE A 153 -4.79 1.40 -6.20
C PHE A 153 -4.29 2.21 -7.40
N ILE A 154 -2.98 2.18 -7.68
CA ILE A 154 -2.39 2.90 -8.83
C ILE A 154 -2.70 2.28 -10.19
N LYS A 155 -3.24 1.04 -10.25
CA LYS A 155 -3.79 0.45 -11.49
C LYS A 155 -5.14 1.07 -11.87
N THR A 156 -5.78 1.81 -10.98
CA THR A 156 -7.00 2.55 -11.27
C THR A 156 -6.66 3.98 -11.69
N SER A 157 -7.43 4.55 -12.61
CA SER A 157 -7.26 5.94 -13.06
C SER A 157 -7.44 6.92 -11.89
N ARG A 158 -8.48 6.74 -11.06
CA ARG A 158 -8.72 7.62 -9.89
C ARG A 158 -7.60 7.49 -8.86
N GLY A 159 -7.16 6.27 -8.56
CA GLY A 159 -6.06 6.06 -7.61
C GLY A 159 -4.74 6.64 -8.11
N LEU A 160 -4.42 6.46 -9.40
CA LEU A 160 -3.24 7.06 -10.02
C LEU A 160 -3.30 8.59 -9.97
N ILE A 161 -4.44 9.20 -10.33
CA ILE A 161 -4.65 10.65 -10.27
C ILE A 161 -4.47 11.17 -8.83
N THR A 162 -4.96 10.45 -7.82
CA THR A 162 -4.77 10.82 -6.41
C THR A 162 -3.30 10.86 -6.03
N VAL A 163 -2.52 9.82 -6.36
CA VAL A 163 -1.09 9.76 -6.02
C VAL A 163 -0.31 10.83 -6.76
N VAL A 164 -0.48 10.93 -8.08
CA VAL A 164 0.21 11.93 -8.90
C VAL A 164 -0.19 13.35 -8.51
N GLY A 165 -1.48 13.59 -8.23
CA GLY A 165 -1.99 14.87 -7.76
C GLY A 165 -1.40 15.27 -6.41
N MET A 166 -1.32 14.34 -5.46
CA MET A 166 -0.71 14.60 -4.16
C MET A 166 0.79 14.89 -4.28
N MET A 167 1.51 14.12 -5.10
CA MET A 167 2.92 14.38 -5.42
C MET A 167 3.11 15.77 -6.04
N ALA A 168 2.25 16.17 -6.98
CA ALA A 168 2.30 17.49 -7.60
C ALA A 168 2.04 18.61 -6.60
N ILE A 169 1.06 18.46 -5.71
CA ILE A 169 0.77 19.45 -4.65
C ILE A 169 1.98 19.64 -3.74
N VAL A 170 2.63 18.56 -3.32
CA VAL A 170 3.83 18.62 -2.47
C VAL A 170 5.01 19.21 -3.23
N PHE A 171 5.22 18.81 -4.49
CA PHE A 171 6.31 19.31 -5.33
C PHE A 171 6.19 20.81 -5.61
N PHE A 172 4.97 21.30 -5.86
CA PHE A 172 4.70 22.72 -6.08
C PHE A 172 4.32 23.47 -4.81
N ALA A 173 4.50 22.89 -3.63
CA ALA A 173 4.08 23.50 -2.36
C ALA A 173 4.70 24.88 -2.17
N ASP A 174 5.96 25.09 -2.53
CA ASP A 174 6.61 26.41 -2.41
C ASP A 174 6.10 27.45 -3.42
N THR A 175 5.52 27.01 -4.53
CA THR A 175 4.85 27.93 -5.48
C THR A 175 3.42 28.22 -5.04
N LEU A 176 2.76 27.25 -4.41
CA LEU A 176 1.36 27.34 -3.97
C LEU A 176 1.21 28.05 -2.62
N MET A 177 2.19 27.90 -1.73
CA MET A 177 2.21 28.48 -0.40
C MET A 177 3.08 29.74 -0.37
N PRO A 178 2.80 30.69 0.53
CA PRO A 178 3.62 31.89 0.69
C PRO A 178 5.08 31.57 1.03
N ASP A 179 5.96 32.52 0.75
CA ASP A 179 7.36 32.44 1.13
C ASP A 179 7.52 32.16 2.62
N LYS A 180 8.46 31.26 2.94
CA LYS A 180 8.82 30.93 4.31
C LYS A 180 9.32 32.20 5.01
N ARG A 181 8.74 32.57 6.15
CA ARG A 181 9.37 33.58 7.01
C ARG A 181 10.63 32.96 7.60
N GLU A 182 11.77 33.64 7.47
CA GLU A 182 13.03 33.22 8.09
C GLU A 182 12.91 33.32 9.62
N GLU A 183 12.33 32.31 10.26
CA GLU A 183 12.45 32.13 11.71
C GLU A 183 13.71 31.29 11.98
N ARG A 184 14.76 31.95 12.51
CA ARG A 184 15.95 31.27 13.02
C ARG A 184 15.61 30.61 14.35
N THR A 185 15.02 29.43 14.30
CA THR A 185 14.95 28.53 15.46
C THR A 185 16.02 27.45 15.32
N GLY A 186 16.88 27.32 16.32
CA GLY A 186 17.82 26.21 16.42
C GLY A 186 17.05 24.92 16.66
N GLY A 187 16.68 24.22 15.59
CA GLY A 187 15.66 23.18 15.63
C GLY A 187 16.16 21.81 16.11
N ARG A 188 15.65 21.34 17.25
CA ARG A 188 15.66 19.90 17.59
C ARG A 188 14.59 19.21 16.75
N PHE A 189 14.92 18.08 16.12
CA PHE A 189 13.95 17.30 15.35
C PHE A 189 12.79 16.82 16.24
N PRO A 190 11.51 17.06 15.87
CA PRO A 190 10.36 16.85 16.76
C PRO A 190 9.92 15.37 16.79
N TRP A 191 10.77 14.48 17.30
CA TRP A 191 10.51 13.03 17.31
C TRP A 191 9.17 12.63 17.93
N LEU A 192 8.72 13.34 18.97
CA LEU A 192 7.45 13.05 19.64
C LEU A 192 6.23 13.27 18.74
N THR A 193 6.29 14.20 17.79
CA THR A 193 5.16 14.49 16.90
C THR A 193 5.04 13.48 15.76
N LEU A 194 6.05 12.62 15.60
CA LEU A 194 6.03 11.50 14.68
C LEU A 194 5.42 10.23 15.28
N ILE A 195 5.25 10.17 16.60
CA ILE A 195 4.65 9.00 17.29
C ILE A 195 3.32 8.59 16.64
N PRO A 196 2.37 9.49 16.34
CA PRO A 196 1.09 9.07 15.76
C PRO A 196 1.24 8.40 14.39
N PHE A 197 2.26 8.77 13.61
CA PHE A 197 2.56 8.16 12.31
C PHE A 197 3.19 6.76 12.45
N ILE A 198 3.83 6.43 13.57
CA ILE A 198 4.44 5.12 13.81
C ILE A 198 3.38 4.07 14.20
N ILE A 199 2.23 4.49 14.71
CA ILE A 199 1.20 3.56 15.18
C ILE A 199 0.58 2.75 14.04
N ALA A 200 0.29 3.37 12.90
CA ALA A 200 -0.23 2.66 11.73
C ALA A 200 0.69 1.51 11.24
N PRO A 201 1.99 1.72 10.95
CA PRO A 201 2.87 0.63 10.55
C PRO A 201 3.07 -0.41 11.66
N LEU A 202 3.09 0.00 12.94
CA LEU A 202 3.18 -0.95 14.05
C LEU A 202 1.95 -1.87 14.11
N ILE A 203 0.76 -1.31 13.92
CA ILE A 203 -0.50 -2.08 13.87
C ILE A 203 -0.48 -3.07 12.70
N ILE A 204 -0.05 -2.65 11.51
CA ILE A 204 0.06 -3.52 10.33
C ILE A 204 1.02 -4.70 10.60
N LEU A 205 2.16 -4.46 11.27
CA LEU A 205 3.10 -5.53 11.64
C LEU A 205 2.51 -6.53 12.63
N LEU A 206 1.52 -6.12 13.41
CA LEU A 206 0.86 -6.94 14.42
C LEU A 206 -0.36 -7.70 13.90
N PHE A 207 -0.75 -7.51 12.64
CA PHE A 207 -1.93 -8.15 12.03
C PHE A 207 -1.88 -9.67 11.97
N SER A 208 -0.69 -10.26 11.91
CA SER A 208 -0.52 -11.72 11.98
C SER A 208 -0.78 -12.25 13.40
N ALA A 209 -0.54 -11.44 14.44
CA ALA A 209 -0.72 -11.81 15.84
C ALA A 209 -2.13 -11.49 16.38
N MET A 210 -2.83 -10.50 15.80
CA MET A 210 -4.14 -10.02 16.27
C MET A 210 -5.19 -9.97 15.16
N PRO A 211 -5.71 -11.12 14.68
CA PRO A 211 -6.62 -11.17 13.53
C PRO A 211 -8.05 -10.69 13.84
N ASN A 212 -8.52 -10.80 15.08
CA ASN A 212 -9.96 -10.64 15.40
C ASN A 212 -10.43 -9.19 15.54
N ASN A 213 -9.53 -8.21 15.65
CA ASN A 213 -9.88 -6.80 15.93
C ASN A 213 -9.31 -5.83 14.87
N ARG A 214 -9.14 -6.29 13.62
CA ARG A 214 -8.45 -5.50 12.57
C ARG A 214 -9.10 -4.13 12.33
N MET A 215 -10.41 -4.08 12.12
CA MET A 215 -11.12 -2.83 11.84
C MET A 215 -10.94 -1.80 12.97
N ASP A 216 -11.10 -2.20 14.22
CA ASP A 216 -10.97 -1.28 15.37
C ASP A 216 -9.54 -0.72 15.48
N LEU A 217 -8.52 -1.56 15.27
CA LEU A 217 -7.13 -1.15 15.27
C LEU A 217 -6.82 -0.18 14.12
N GLU A 218 -7.35 -0.43 12.93
CA GLU A 218 -7.19 0.47 11.79
C GLU A 218 -7.91 1.81 11.99
N LEU A 219 -9.09 1.82 12.62
CA LEU A 219 -9.77 3.06 12.98
C LEU A 219 -8.96 3.87 14.02
N VAL A 220 -8.34 3.20 14.99
CA VAL A 220 -7.40 3.84 15.92
C VAL A 220 -6.19 4.41 15.19
N ALA A 221 -5.61 3.65 14.24
CA ALA A 221 -4.51 4.12 13.41
C ALA A 221 -4.89 5.36 12.60
N LEU A 222 -6.09 5.38 12.01
CA LEU A 222 -6.62 6.53 11.28
C LEU A 222 -6.81 7.75 12.18
N ALA A 223 -7.40 7.57 13.37
CA ALA A 223 -7.60 8.65 14.35
C ALA A 223 -6.26 9.25 14.84
N LEU A 224 -5.26 8.40 15.06
CA LEU A 224 -3.92 8.85 15.44
C LEU A 224 -3.21 9.52 14.27
N TRP A 225 -3.37 9.01 13.04
CA TRP A 225 -2.88 9.69 11.85
C TRP A 225 -3.48 11.09 11.71
N TYR A 226 -4.77 11.28 12.00
CA TYR A 226 -5.40 12.60 12.07
C TYR A 226 -4.73 13.54 13.09
N ILE A 227 -4.42 13.04 14.28
CA ILE A 227 -3.68 13.80 15.30
C ILE A 227 -2.29 14.17 14.78
N GLY A 228 -1.59 13.23 14.12
CA GLY A 228 -0.33 13.48 13.44
C GLY A 228 -0.45 14.57 12.37
N CYS A 229 -1.50 14.52 11.55
CA CYS A 229 -1.79 15.48 10.50
C CYS A 229 -2.03 16.90 11.05
N LEU A 230 -2.56 17.02 12.27
CA LEU A 230 -2.76 18.29 12.96
C LEU A 230 -1.48 18.82 13.60
N VAL A 231 -0.74 17.95 14.30
CA VAL A 231 0.38 18.37 15.17
C VAL A 231 1.69 18.51 14.41
N ALA A 232 2.01 17.62 13.47
CA ALA A 232 3.31 17.61 12.80
C ALA A 232 3.60 18.89 12.00
N PRO A 233 2.67 19.47 11.22
CA PRO A 233 2.87 20.77 10.57
C PRO A 233 3.25 21.92 11.50
N LEU A 234 2.76 21.88 12.75
CA LEU A 234 3.06 22.89 13.76
C LEU A 234 4.46 22.68 14.34
N ALA A 235 4.92 21.44 14.40
CA ALA A 235 6.19 21.07 15.03
C ALA A 235 7.41 21.15 14.11
N PHE A 236 7.25 20.89 12.81
CA PHE A 236 8.36 20.88 11.87
C PHE A 236 8.94 22.28 11.61
N ASP A 237 10.24 22.45 11.84
CA ASP A 237 10.96 23.67 11.47
C ASP A 237 11.08 23.84 9.96
N ASP A 238 11.39 22.76 9.25
CA ASP A 238 11.38 22.71 7.78
C ASP A 238 10.10 22.07 7.26
N ASP A 239 9.22 22.91 6.70
CA ASP A 239 7.97 22.48 6.10
C ASP A 239 8.17 21.47 4.96
N ASP A 240 9.28 21.54 4.21
CA ASP A 240 9.49 20.68 3.04
C ASP A 240 9.79 19.25 3.46
N MET A 241 10.65 19.09 4.48
CA MET A 241 10.88 17.79 5.10
C MET A 241 9.60 17.20 5.68
N GLY A 242 8.77 18.04 6.33
CA GLY A 242 7.47 17.63 6.83
C GLY A 242 6.53 17.14 5.72
N LEU A 243 6.43 17.89 4.62
CA LEU A 243 5.62 17.55 3.46
C LEU A 243 6.07 16.25 2.79
N MET A 244 7.39 16.06 2.59
CA MET A 244 7.93 14.84 2.01
C MET A 244 7.69 13.62 2.90
N PHE A 245 7.98 13.75 4.21
CA PHE A 245 7.72 12.69 5.18
C PHE A 245 6.24 12.26 5.14
N TRP A 246 5.34 13.24 5.21
CA TRP A 246 3.91 12.98 5.20
C TRP A 246 3.45 12.34 3.88
N LEU A 247 3.98 12.79 2.74
CA LEU A 247 3.68 12.19 1.43
C LEU A 247 4.08 10.71 1.38
N TYR A 248 5.27 10.35 1.86
CA TYR A 248 5.71 8.96 1.89
C TYR A 248 4.82 8.12 2.81
N HIS A 249 4.50 8.64 4.00
CA HIS A 249 3.62 7.96 4.94
C HIS A 249 2.21 7.76 4.36
N PHE A 250 1.65 8.81 3.76
CA PHE A 250 0.36 8.77 3.09
C PHE A 250 0.32 7.69 2.00
N VAL A 251 1.31 7.71 1.09
CA VAL A 251 1.34 6.79 -0.06
C VAL A 251 1.58 5.33 0.37
N LEU A 252 2.52 5.09 1.28
CA LEU A 252 2.96 3.73 1.62
C LEU A 252 2.13 3.08 2.73
N ILE A 253 1.50 3.87 3.60
CA ILE A 253 0.78 3.37 4.78
C ILE A 253 -0.70 3.67 4.70
N MET A 254 -1.08 4.94 4.48
CA MET A 254 -2.49 5.34 4.58
C MET A 254 -3.32 4.97 3.37
N ILE A 255 -2.74 4.89 2.17
CA ILE A 255 -3.45 4.34 1.00
C ILE A 255 -3.82 2.87 1.23
N PRO A 256 -2.88 1.97 1.58
CA PRO A 256 -3.23 0.59 1.92
C PRO A 256 -4.24 0.46 3.06
N LEU A 257 -4.00 1.14 4.18
CA LEU A 257 -4.88 1.10 5.35
C LEU A 257 -6.28 1.63 5.04
N GLY A 258 -6.38 2.73 4.31
CA GLY A 258 -7.67 3.28 3.90
C GLY A 258 -8.44 2.35 2.96
N CYS A 259 -7.75 1.62 2.07
CA CYS A 259 -8.41 0.63 1.22
C CYS A 259 -8.94 -0.55 2.03
N ASP A 260 -8.20 -1.03 3.04
CA ASP A 260 -8.64 -2.14 3.90
C ASP A 260 -9.85 -1.74 4.75
N LEU A 261 -9.81 -0.55 5.38
CA LEU A 261 -10.96 0.01 6.10
C LEU A 261 -12.22 0.07 5.24
N VAL A 262 -12.10 0.53 3.99
CA VAL A 262 -13.24 0.57 3.06
C VAL A 262 -13.79 -0.83 2.82
N TRP A 263 -12.94 -1.84 2.66
CA TRP A 263 -13.40 -3.22 2.52
C TRP A 263 -14.15 -3.66 3.78
N TRP A 264 -13.61 -3.47 4.99
CA TRP A 264 -14.30 -3.82 6.24
C TRP A 264 -15.64 -3.11 6.40
N MET A 265 -15.74 -1.85 5.98
CA MET A 265 -16.96 -1.04 6.12
C MET A 265 -18.03 -1.38 5.07
N THR A 266 -17.64 -1.77 3.86
CA THR A 266 -18.56 -1.85 2.71
C THR A 266 -18.72 -3.25 2.12
N GLY A 267 -17.79 -4.16 2.41
CA GLY A 267 -17.67 -5.46 1.75
C GLY A 267 -17.16 -5.40 0.30
N ILE A 268 -16.81 -4.20 -0.21
CA ILE A 268 -16.31 -4.04 -1.58
C ILE A 268 -14.83 -4.41 -1.63
N THR A 269 -14.52 -5.54 -2.24
CA THR A 269 -13.14 -6.03 -2.40
C THR A 269 -12.51 -5.58 -3.73
N PRO A 270 -11.17 -5.54 -3.84
CA PRO A 270 -10.46 -5.25 -5.09
C PRO A 270 -10.85 -6.15 -6.27
N SER A 271 -11.36 -7.36 -6.03
CA SER A 271 -11.89 -8.25 -7.08
C SER A 271 -13.06 -7.64 -7.86
N THR A 272 -13.71 -6.62 -7.31
CA THR A 272 -14.82 -5.90 -7.94
C THR A 272 -14.42 -4.55 -8.52
N TRP A 273 -13.14 -4.14 -8.41
CA TRP A 273 -12.72 -2.79 -8.83
C TRP A 273 -12.66 -2.61 -10.35
N TRP A 274 -12.50 -3.70 -11.09
CA TRP A 274 -12.36 -3.74 -12.55
C TRP A 274 -13.05 -4.97 -13.13
N ASP A 275 -13.16 -5.04 -14.46
CA ASP A 275 -13.88 -6.13 -15.15
C ASP A 275 -13.17 -7.50 -15.12
N THR A 276 -11.86 -7.52 -14.86
CA THR A 276 -11.07 -8.76 -14.71
C THR A 276 -11.46 -9.54 -13.45
N LYS A 277 -11.91 -10.79 -13.61
CA LYS A 277 -12.31 -11.68 -12.51
C LYS A 277 -11.12 -12.50 -11.97
N GLY A 278 -11.17 -12.84 -10.67
CA GLY A 278 -10.23 -13.75 -9.99
C GLY A 278 -10.14 -13.51 -8.48
N SER A 279 -9.51 -14.43 -7.74
CA SER A 279 -9.21 -14.24 -6.30
C SER A 279 -7.79 -13.72 -6.05
N THR A 280 -6.91 -13.81 -7.05
CA THR A 280 -5.61 -13.14 -7.07
C THR A 280 -5.28 -12.54 -8.43
N VAL A 281 -4.41 -11.52 -8.43
CA VAL A 281 -3.89 -10.93 -9.68
C VAL A 281 -2.37 -10.81 -9.66
N PRO A 282 -1.70 -11.05 -10.80
CA PRO A 282 -0.30 -10.71 -10.95
C PRO A 282 -0.10 -9.18 -10.97
N ILE A 283 1.08 -8.73 -10.55
CA ILE A 283 1.45 -7.32 -10.65
C ILE A 283 1.76 -6.99 -12.11
N THR A 284 0.95 -6.11 -12.69
CA THR A 284 1.03 -5.65 -14.08
C THR A 284 0.79 -4.14 -14.08
N PHE A 285 1.53 -3.38 -14.88
CA PHE A 285 1.50 -1.91 -14.85
C PHE A 285 0.47 -1.29 -15.81
N LEU A 286 -0.59 -2.01 -16.17
CA LEU A 286 -1.61 -1.50 -17.08
C LEU A 286 -2.82 -0.98 -16.30
N LEU A 287 -3.28 0.22 -16.66
CA LEU A 287 -4.52 0.78 -16.14
C LEU A 287 -5.70 -0.11 -16.54
N GLN A 288 -6.60 -0.36 -15.59
CA GLN A 288 -7.79 -1.16 -15.84
C GLN A 288 -9.04 -0.29 -15.92
N ARG A 289 -10.04 -0.78 -16.66
CA ARG A 289 -11.35 -0.14 -16.72
C ARG A 289 -12.05 -0.32 -15.37
N GLU A 290 -12.36 0.80 -14.73
CA GLU A 290 -12.98 0.86 -13.41
C GLU A 290 -14.48 0.54 -13.47
N THR A 291 -14.98 -0.13 -12.42
CA THR A 291 -16.41 -0.42 -12.26
C THR A 291 -17.13 0.64 -11.41
N PRO A 292 -18.48 0.63 -11.38
CA PRO A 292 -19.25 1.44 -10.42
C PRO A 292 -18.96 1.08 -8.95
N MET A 293 -18.63 -0.18 -8.66
CA MET A 293 -18.26 -0.63 -7.31
C MET A 293 -16.97 0.03 -6.85
N PHE A 294 -15.98 0.16 -7.74
CA PHE A 294 -14.77 0.93 -7.43
C PHE A 294 -15.08 2.40 -7.15
N ALA A 295 -15.99 3.01 -7.90
CA ALA A 295 -16.35 4.41 -7.67
C ALA A 295 -16.91 4.64 -6.26
N GLU A 296 -17.74 3.73 -5.75
CA GLU A 296 -18.25 3.80 -4.38
C GLU A 296 -17.14 3.53 -3.35
N ALA A 297 -16.31 2.51 -3.55
CA ALA A 297 -15.16 2.25 -2.68
C ALA A 297 -14.21 3.45 -2.60
N PHE A 298 -13.90 4.06 -3.74
CA PHE A 298 -13.05 5.25 -3.82
C PHE A 298 -13.67 6.46 -3.13
N LYS A 299 -15.00 6.64 -3.22
CA LYS A 299 -15.71 7.69 -2.50
C LYS A 299 -15.60 7.50 -0.99
N GLN A 300 -15.78 6.29 -0.47
CA GLN A 300 -15.61 5.99 0.96
C GLN A 300 -14.15 6.20 1.39
N PHE A 301 -13.18 5.75 0.58
CA PHE A 301 -11.77 6.01 0.80
C PHE A 301 -11.50 7.52 0.92
N ALA A 302 -12.03 8.32 -0.01
CA ALA A 302 -11.87 9.76 -0.01
C ALA A 302 -12.48 10.42 1.24
N ILE A 303 -13.66 9.97 1.68
CA ILE A 303 -14.31 10.46 2.92
C ILE A 303 -13.43 10.19 4.15
N LEU A 304 -12.81 9.01 4.22
CA LEU A 304 -11.97 8.63 5.35
C LEU A 304 -10.61 9.35 5.37
N ILE A 305 -10.03 9.63 4.20
CA ILE A 305 -8.62 10.01 4.08
C ILE A 305 -8.41 11.49 3.72
N LEU A 306 -9.25 12.07 2.87
CA LEU A 306 -9.07 13.46 2.41
C LEU A 306 -9.12 14.52 3.52
N PRO A 307 -9.97 14.39 4.57
CA PRO A 307 -9.95 15.38 5.64
C PRO A 307 -8.57 15.45 6.33
N GLY A 308 -7.84 14.33 6.42
CA GLY A 308 -6.52 14.30 7.04
C GLY A 308 -5.46 14.94 6.14
N CYS A 309 -5.60 14.73 4.83
CA CYS A 309 -4.78 15.42 3.83
C CYS A 309 -5.01 16.93 3.87
N ALA A 310 -6.27 17.37 3.95
CA ALA A 310 -6.62 18.78 4.04
C ALA A 310 -6.05 19.41 5.32
N LEU A 311 -6.19 18.73 6.47
CA LEU A 311 -5.60 19.17 7.73
C LEU A 311 -4.08 19.40 7.60
N PHE A 312 -3.36 18.39 7.08
CA PHE A 312 -1.91 18.47 6.99
C PHE A 312 -1.42 19.54 6.01
N LEU A 313 -2.11 19.74 4.88
CA LEU A 313 -1.69 20.68 3.83
C LEU A 313 -2.10 22.14 4.12
N ILE A 314 -3.23 22.35 4.79
CA ILE A 314 -3.74 23.70 5.08
C ILE A 314 -2.95 24.35 6.22
N ILE A 315 -2.55 23.61 7.25
CA ILE A 315 -1.88 24.18 8.43
C ILE A 315 -0.56 24.88 8.09
N PRO A 316 0.38 24.29 7.31
CA PRO A 316 1.59 24.97 6.86
C PRO A 316 1.28 26.25 6.07
N ALA A 317 0.27 26.21 5.19
CA ALA A 317 -0.14 27.37 4.41
C ALA A 317 -0.65 28.51 5.31
N LEU A 318 -1.48 28.21 6.31
CA LEU A 318 -1.97 29.18 7.30
C LEU A 318 -0.82 29.74 8.16
N LYS A 319 0.15 28.91 8.54
CA LYS A 319 1.36 29.34 9.27
C LYS A 319 2.16 30.35 8.44
N ARG A 320 2.40 30.03 7.16
CA ARG A 320 3.08 30.90 6.18
C ARG A 320 2.31 32.21 5.95
N TRP A 321 0.98 32.20 6.00
CA TRP A 321 0.16 33.43 5.97
C TRP A 321 0.21 34.30 7.23
N GLY A 322 0.79 33.82 8.33
CA GLY A 322 0.93 34.60 9.55
C GLY A 322 -0.29 34.54 10.48
N VAL A 323 -1.07 33.47 10.45
CA VAL A 323 -2.24 33.31 11.33
C VAL A 323 -1.79 33.12 12.79
N GLU A 324 -1.89 34.18 13.60
CA GLU A 324 -1.38 34.27 14.98
C GLU A 324 -1.76 33.13 15.94
N PRO A 325 -3.00 32.60 16.00
CA PRO A 325 -3.29 31.48 16.88
C PRO A 325 -2.48 30.22 16.53
N LEU A 326 -2.17 29.99 15.25
CA LEU A 326 -1.35 28.87 14.80
C LEU A 326 0.13 29.13 15.02
N ASN A 327 0.61 30.35 14.74
CA ASN A 327 2.01 30.71 14.97
C ASN A 327 2.36 30.71 16.47
N GLY A 328 1.46 31.19 17.32
CA GLY A 328 1.61 31.10 18.77
C GLY A 328 1.64 29.66 19.28
N LEU A 329 0.76 28.80 18.76
CA LEU A 329 0.75 27.37 19.10
C LEU A 329 2.01 26.65 18.62
N SER A 330 2.44 26.91 17.38
CA SER A 330 3.68 26.41 16.79
C SER A 330 4.89 26.75 17.66
N ARG A 331 5.04 28.03 18.06
CA ARG A 331 6.12 28.47 18.97
C ARG A 331 6.11 27.72 20.31
N ARG A 332 4.93 27.55 20.91
CA ARG A 332 4.77 26.79 22.17
C ARG A 332 5.17 25.32 22.02
N ILE A 333 4.72 24.65 20.96
CA ILE A 333 5.03 23.24 20.69
C ILE A 333 6.54 23.04 20.46
N ARG A 334 7.19 24.00 19.79
CA ARG A 334 8.65 23.97 19.53
C ARG A 334 9.49 24.36 20.74
N GLY A 335 8.88 24.84 21.82
CA GLY A 335 9.60 25.35 22.98
C GLY A 335 10.36 26.66 22.70
N ALA A 336 9.96 27.42 21.68
CA ALA A 336 10.47 28.77 21.45
C ALA A 336 9.88 29.71 22.51
N THR A 337 10.73 30.23 23.40
CA THR A 337 10.34 31.27 24.35
C THR A 337 9.95 32.54 23.61
N VAL A 338 8.84 33.16 24.03
CA VAL A 338 8.21 34.38 23.47
C VAL A 338 9.20 35.51 23.28
#